data_AF-A0A6N9FER9-F1
#
_entry.id   AF-A0A6N9FER9-F1
#
_cell.length_a   1.000
_cell.length_b   1.000
_cell.length_c   1.000
_cell.angle_alpha   90.00
_cell.angle_beta   90.00
_cell.angle_gamma   90.00
#
_symmetry.space_group_name_H-M   'P 1'
#
loop_
_entity.id
_entity.type
_entity.pdbx_description
1 polymer ?
#
loop_
_entity_poly.entity_id
_entity_poly.type
_entity_poly.pdbx_seq_one_letter_code
_entity_poly.pdbx_strand_id
1 'polypeptide(L)'
;MNDPQYFDHPVLDHLVETVMQLGSELWTTRRRLELLEKVLADAGALPDDAVELYMPSAEEIEAEATRRDAFVRRIYAGFARGGEVQEAPPEP
;
A
#
# COMPACT_ATOMS: atom_id res chain seq x y z
N MET A 1 -23.83 11.74 14.52
CA MET A 1 -24.10 10.30 14.30
C MET A 1 -22.91 9.58 14.92
N ASN A 2 -23.14 8.65 15.85
CA ASN A 2 -22.05 7.95 16.53
C ASN A 2 -21.54 6.86 15.58
N ASP A 3 -20.26 6.87 15.22
CA ASP A 3 -19.68 5.81 14.39
C ASP A 3 -19.73 4.47 15.15
N PRO A 4 -19.98 3.34 14.46
CA PRO A 4 -19.96 2.03 15.09
C PRO A 4 -18.55 1.73 15.60
N GLN A 5 -18.42 1.53 16.92
CA GLN A 5 -17.21 0.97 17.55
C GLN A 5 -17.27 -0.55 17.50
N TYR A 6 -16.27 -1.17 16.87
CA TYR A 6 -16.13 -2.62 16.79
C TYR A 6 -15.09 -3.14 17.79
N PHE A 7 -14.17 -2.30 18.25
CA PHE A 7 -13.13 -2.64 19.23
C PHE A 7 -13.15 -1.73 20.46
N ASP A 8 -12.63 -2.23 21.59
CA ASP A 8 -12.56 -1.49 22.86
C ASP A 8 -11.69 -0.22 22.77
N HIS A 9 -10.75 -0.18 21.83
CA HIS A 9 -9.88 0.97 21.61
C HIS A 9 -10.22 1.63 20.25
N PRO A 10 -10.70 2.88 20.21
CA PRO A 10 -11.19 3.55 18.99
C PRO A 10 -10.13 3.66 17.87
N VAL A 11 -8.84 3.68 18.23
CA VAL A 11 -7.74 3.65 17.23
C VAL A 11 -7.74 2.36 16.40
N LEU A 12 -8.19 1.23 16.94
CA LEU A 12 -8.27 -0.03 16.20
C LEU A 12 -9.38 0.00 15.14
N ASP A 13 -10.52 0.62 15.45
CA ASP A 13 -11.60 0.84 14.48
C ASP A 13 -11.12 1.67 13.29
N HIS A 14 -10.47 2.82 13.57
CA HIS A 14 -9.90 3.68 12.54
C HIS A 14 -8.79 3.00 11.73
N LEU A 15 -7.97 2.15 12.36
CA LEU A 15 -6.95 1.38 11.65
C LEU A 15 -7.59 0.38 10.69
N VAL A 16 -8.62 -0.35 11.12
CA VAL A 16 -9.33 -1.31 10.27
C VAL A 16 -10.02 -0.60 9.11
N GLU A 17 -10.70 0.51 9.38
CA GLU A 17 -11.30 1.35 8.33
C GLU A 17 -10.25 1.79 7.29
N THR A 18 -9.10 2.29 7.76
CA THR A 18 -7.99 2.71 6.90
C THR A 18 -7.48 1.54 6.05
N VAL A 19 -7.31 0.35 6.64
CA VAL A 19 -6.86 -0.84 5.90
C VAL A 19 -7.87 -1.26 4.84
N MET A 20 -9.17 -1.20 5.15
CA MET A 20 -10.23 -1.49 4.17
C MET A 20 -10.21 -0.50 3.00
N GLN A 21 -10.08 0.80 3.27
CA GLN A 21 -9.97 1.84 2.24
C GLN A 21 -8.71 1.63 1.38
N LEU A 22 -7.56 1.36 2.00
CA LEU A 22 -6.32 1.04 1.29
C LEU A 22 -6.47 -0.22 0.40
N GLY A 23 -7.17 -1.25 0.87
CA GLY A 23 -7.48 -2.44 0.08
C GLY A 23 -8.32 -2.14 -1.17
N SER A 24 -9.30 -1.24 -1.04
CA SER A 24 -10.13 -0.78 -2.17
C SER A 24 -9.31 -0.01 -3.21
N GLU A 25 -8.43 0.89 -2.76
CA GLU A 25 -7.54 1.65 -3.65
C GLU A 25 -6.51 0.73 -4.33
N LEU A 26 -5.99 -0.26 -3.62
CA LEU A 26 -5.09 -1.28 -4.18
C LEU A 26 -5.79 -2.09 -5.28
N TRP A 27 -7.02 -2.55 -5.04
CA TRP A 27 -7.81 -3.25 -6.06
C TRP A 27 -8.05 -2.39 -7.30
N THR A 28 -8.44 -1.12 -7.11
CA THR A 28 -8.67 -0.18 -8.21
C THR A 28 -7.40 0.02 -9.03
N THR A 29 -6.24 0.13 -8.37
CA THR A 29 -4.93 0.25 -9.03
C THR A 29 -4.61 -1.02 -9.82
N ARG A 30 -4.76 -2.20 -9.21
CA ARG A 30 -4.53 -3.48 -9.90
C ARG A 30 -5.43 -3.62 -11.12
N ARG A 31 -6.72 -3.28 -11.00
CA ARG A 31 -7.65 -3.34 -12.12
C ARG A 31 -7.27 -2.39 -13.26
N ARG A 32 -6.74 -1.20 -12.93
CA ARG A 32 -6.23 -0.27 -13.94
C ARG A 32 -5.00 -0.80 -14.66
N LEU A 33 -4.10 -1.50 -13.97
CA LEU A 33 -2.93 -2.14 -14.60
C LEU A 33 -3.37 -3.24 -15.58
N GLU A 34 -4.28 -4.12 -15.18
CA GLU A 34 -4.85 -5.16 -16.06
C GLU A 34 -5.50 -4.55 -17.31
N LEU A 35 -6.24 -3.44 -17.15
CA LEU A 35 -6.85 -2.74 -18.28
C LEU A 35 -5.81 -2.06 -19.17
N LEU A 36 -4.75 -1.49 -18.58
CA LEU A 36 -3.67 -0.87 -19.33
C LEU A 36 -2.94 -1.89 -20.19
N GLU A 37 -2.58 -3.04 -19.63
CA GLU A 37 -1.98 -4.17 -20.35
C GLU A 37 -2.88 -4.59 -21.52
N LYS A 38 -4.18 -4.78 -21.26
CA LYS A 38 -5.13 -5.12 -22.32
C LYS A 38 -5.22 -4.06 -23.41
N VAL A 39 -5.29 -2.78 -23.06
CA VAL A 39 -5.36 -1.68 -24.04
C VAL A 39 -4.10 -1.62 -24.89
N LEU A 40 -2.92 -1.85 -24.29
CA LEU A 40 -1.64 -1.88 -25.01
C LEU A 40 -1.54 -3.07 -25.95
N ALA A 41 -2.03 -4.24 -25.53
CA ALA A 41 -2.07 -5.43 -26.36
C ALA A 41 -3.07 -5.30 -27.52
N ASP A 42 -4.29 -4.83 -27.25
CA ASP A 42 -5.31 -4.58 -28.28
C ASP A 42 -4.81 -3.52 -29.30
N ALA A 43 -3.91 -2.61 -28.89
CA ALA A 43 -3.25 -1.64 -29.76
C ALA A 43 -1.99 -2.18 -30.48
N GLY A 44 -1.58 -3.42 -30.21
CA GLY A 44 -0.37 -4.04 -30.76
C GLY A 44 0.95 -3.45 -30.24
N ALA A 45 0.91 -2.68 -29.15
CA ALA A 45 2.07 -2.01 -28.57
C ALA A 45 2.91 -2.93 -27.66
N LEU A 46 2.28 -3.95 -27.08
CA LEU A 46 2.92 -4.90 -26.17
C LEU A 46 2.29 -6.30 -26.36
N PRO A 47 3.07 -7.39 -26.41
CA PRO A 47 2.54 -8.75 -26.29
C PRO A 47 1.79 -8.98 -24.97
N ASP A 48 0.75 -9.83 -24.99
CA ASP A 48 -0.06 -10.15 -23.80
C ASP A 48 0.78 -10.71 -22.63
N ASP A 49 1.89 -11.39 -22.92
CA ASP A 49 2.77 -12.04 -21.95
C ASP A 49 4.00 -11.20 -21.56
N ALA A 50 4.13 -9.98 -22.09
CA ALA A 50 5.36 -9.22 -21.95
C ALA A 50 5.69 -8.84 -20.50
N VAL A 51 4.68 -8.58 -19.66
CA VAL A 51 4.87 -8.30 -18.24
C VAL A 51 5.40 -9.54 -17.51
N GLU A 52 4.85 -10.71 -17.82
CA GLU A 52 5.23 -11.98 -17.17
C GLU A 52 6.62 -12.48 -17.61
N LEU A 53 7.03 -12.16 -18.84
CA LEU A 53 8.35 -12.51 -19.36
C LEU A 53 9.42 -11.45 -19.09
N TYR A 54 9.05 -10.29 -18.56
CA TYR A 54 10.00 -9.21 -18.32
C TYR A 54 10.99 -9.61 -17.22
N MET A 55 12.27 -9.62 -17.57
CA MET A 55 13.38 -9.84 -16.64
C MET A 55 14.13 -8.51 -16.44
N PRO A 56 13.98 -7.87 -15.27
CA PRO A 56 14.70 -6.64 -14.97
C PRO A 56 16.22 -6.88 -14.98
N SER A 57 16.96 -5.91 -15.49
CA SER A 57 18.42 -5.86 -15.38
C SER A 57 18.87 -5.60 -13.93
N ALA A 58 20.14 -5.87 -13.63
CA ALA A 58 20.70 -5.58 -12.31
C ALA A 58 20.59 -4.09 -11.93
N GLU A 59 20.71 -3.19 -12.91
CA GLU A 59 20.57 -1.75 -12.71
C GLU A 59 19.12 -1.36 -12.38
N GLU A 60 18.15 -1.94 -13.08
CA GLU A 60 16.71 -1.70 -12.82
C GLU A 60 16.29 -2.20 -11.44
N ILE A 61 16.80 -3.35 -11.00
CA ILE A 61 16.54 -3.91 -9.66
C ILE A 61 17.05 -2.95 -8.57
N GLU A 62 18.27 -2.44 -8.71
CA GLU A 62 18.85 -1.51 -7.73
C GLU A 62 18.07 -0.18 -7.69
N ALA A 63 17.70 0.34 -8.86
CA ALA A 63 16.87 1.53 -8.96
C ALA A 63 15.46 1.33 -8.38
N GLU A 64 14.88 0.14 -8.54
CA GLU A 64 13.61 -0.24 -7.93
C GLU A 64 13.72 -0.33 -6.41
N ALA A 65 14.76 -0.98 -5.87
CA ALA A 65 14.99 -1.10 -4.44
C ALA A 65 15.05 0.28 -3.77
N THR A 66 15.76 1.23 -4.38
CA THR A 66 15.83 2.61 -3.91
C THR A 66 14.46 3.29 -3.87
N ARG A 67 13.65 3.13 -4.93
CA ARG A 67 12.29 3.69 -5.01
C ARG A 67 11.35 3.04 -3.99
N ARG A 68 11.40 1.72 -3.85
CA ARG A 68 10.62 0.96 -2.88
C ARG A 68 10.92 1.42 -1.46
N ASP A 69 12.19 1.54 -1.11
CA ASP A 69 12.60 1.95 0.24
C ASP A 69 12.15 3.39 0.55
N ALA A 70 12.23 4.29 -0.43
CA ALA A 70 11.68 5.64 -0.29
C ALA A 70 10.15 5.64 -0.11
N PHE A 71 9.43 4.80 -0.86
CA PHE A 71 8.00 4.62 -0.73
C PHE A 71 7.61 4.10 0.65
N VAL A 72 8.23 3.01 1.12
CA VAL A 72 8.01 2.41 2.44
C VAL A 72 8.28 3.45 3.54
N ARG A 73 9.42 4.16 3.49
CA ARG A 73 9.71 5.22 4.46
C ARG A 73 8.62 6.29 4.47
N ARG A 74 8.16 6.77 3.31
CA ARG A 74 7.10 7.80 3.24
C ARG A 74 5.78 7.32 3.85
N ILE A 75 5.38 6.08 3.56
CA ILE A 75 4.11 5.52 4.04
C ILE A 75 4.17 5.22 5.55
N TYR A 76 5.26 4.62 6.03
CA TYR A 76 5.34 4.11 7.40
C TYR A 76 6.06 5.02 8.40
N ALA A 77 6.66 6.14 7.97
CA ALA A 77 7.29 7.10 8.88
C ALA A 77 6.34 7.69 9.93
N GLY A 78 5.02 7.69 9.69
CA GLY A 78 4.02 8.06 10.70
C GLY A 78 3.99 7.07 11.88
N PHE A 79 4.04 5.77 11.61
CA PHE A 79 4.01 4.72 12.64
C PHE A 79 5.32 4.66 13.45
N ALA A 80 6.47 4.91 12.81
CA ALA A 80 7.76 4.92 13.50
C ALA A 80 7.93 6.08 14.49
N ARG A 81 7.13 7.15 14.36
CA ARG A 81 7.16 8.34 15.23
C ARG A 81 6.28 8.19 16.48
N GLY A 82 5.43 7.17 16.57
CA GLY A 82 4.48 6.94 17.67
C GLY A 82 4.92 5.91 18.71
N GLY A 83 6.18 5.47 18.68
CA GLY A 83 6.73 4.50 19.63
C GLY A 83 7.03 5.04 21.04
N GLU A 84 6.59 6.26 21.35
CA GLU A 84 6.53 6.72 22.75
C GLU A 84 5.16 6.33 23.30
N VAL A 85 5.09 5.14 23.90
CA VAL A 85 3.98 4.78 24.78
C VAL A 85 4.01 5.79 25.93
N GLN A 86 3.01 6.68 26.00
CA GLN A 86 2.76 7.46 27.20
C GLN A 86 2.44 6.45 28.30
N GLU A 87 3.37 6.26 29.23
CA GLU A 87 3.17 5.42 30.41
C GLU A 87 1.92 5.94 31.15
N ALA A 88 0.94 5.06 31.36
CA ALA A 88 -0.26 5.42 32.10
C ALA A 88 0.15 5.93 33.49
N PRO A 89 -0.49 6.99 34.03
CA PRO A 89 -0.21 7.44 35.39
C PRO A 89 -0.37 6.27 36.35
N PRO A 90 0.52 6.10 37.36
CA PRO A 90 0.36 5.02 38.33
C PRO A 90 -1.03 5.10 38.98
N GLU A 91 -1.74 3.98 38.99
CA GLU A 91 -3.01 3.88 39.72
C GLU A 91 -2.79 4.19 41.21
N PRO A 92 -3.78 4.85 41.87
CA PRO A 92 -3.64 5.36 43.23
C PRO A 92 -3.45 4.28 44.30
#